data_AF-A0A928CE69-F1
#
_entry.id   AF-A0A928CE69-F1
#
_cell.length_a   1.000
_cell.length_b   1.000
_cell.length_c   1.000
_cell.angle_alpha   90.00
_cell.angle_beta   90.00
_cell.angle_gamma   90.00
#
_symmetry.space_group_name_H-M   'P 1'
#
loop_
_entity.id
_entity.type
_entity.pdbx_description
1 polymer ?
#
loop_
_entity_poly.entity_id
_entity_poly.type
_entity_poly.pdbx_seq_one_letter_code
_entity_poly.pdbx_strand_id
1 'polypeptide(L)' 'MTKSGELKPICDIQLGCDYNFNDDLSFYAEIKNLIHNKYQMYYGYPSYGFQAFLGFKYRF' A
#
# COMPACT_ATOMS: atom_id res chain seq x y z
N MET A 1 1.85 -12.45 36.27
CA MET A 1 0.97 -12.07 35.14
C MET A 1 1.78 -11.29 34.13
N THR A 2 2.47 -11.98 33.21
CA THR A 2 3.22 -11.36 32.12
C THR A 2 2.28 -11.20 30.93
N LYS A 3 1.90 -9.96 30.61
CA LYS A 3 1.05 -9.63 29.46
C LYS A 3 1.74 -10.13 28.19
N SER A 4 1.12 -11.14 27.58
CA SER A 4 1.48 -11.69 26.27
C SER A 4 1.62 -10.55 25.27
N GLY A 5 2.69 -10.58 24.47
CA GLY A 5 3.03 -9.57 23.49
C GLY A 5 1.86 -9.34 22.53
N GLU A 6 1.14 -8.25 22.74
CA GLU A 6 0.14 -7.76 21.80
C GLU A 6 0.92 -7.20 20.59
N LEU A 7 1.14 -8.05 19.59
CA LEU A 7 1.41 -7.60 18.23
C LEU A 7 0.27 -6.65 17.90
N LYS A 8 0.59 -5.35 17.80
CA LYS A 8 -0.39 -4.34 17.42
C LYS A 8 -1.07 -4.85 16.11
N PRO A 9 -2.34 -4.50 15.86
CA PRO A 9 -3.04 -4.89 14.63
C PRO A 9 -2.38 -4.28 13.39
N ILE A 10 -1.76 -5.13 12.56
CA ILE A 10 -1.22 -4.76 11.24
C ILE A 10 -2.39 -4.54 10.30
N CYS A 11 -2.76 -3.29 10.09
CA CYS A 11 -3.74 -2.91 9.09
C CYS A 11 -2.98 -2.21 7.96
N ASP A 12 -2.75 -2.95 6.87
CA ASP A 12 -2.25 -2.43 5.60
C ASP A 12 -3.46 -2.19 4.69
N ILE A 13 -3.89 -0.93 4.60
CA ILE A 13 -4.90 -0.53 3.63
C ILE A 13 -4.16 -0.18 2.34
N GLN A 14 -4.54 -0.89 1.28
CA GLN A 14 -4.16 -0.60 -0.09
C GLN A 14 -5.41 -0.10 -0.81
N LEU A 15 -5.29 1.08 -1.42
CA LEU A 15 -6.34 1.74 -2.17
C LEU A 15 -5.87 1.90 -3.61
N GLY A 16 -6.51 1.18 -4.52
CA GLY A 16 -6.30 1.32 -5.96
C GLY A 16 -7.49 2.02 -6.60
N CYS A 17 -7.21 2.88 -7.57
CA CYS A 17 -8.19 3.52 -8.44
C CYS A 17 -7.70 3.37 -9.88
N ASP A 18 -8.46 2.66 -10.70
CA ASP A 18 -8.26 2.57 -12.14
C ASP A 18 -9.30 3.40 -12.87
N TYR A 19 -8.84 4.16 -13.87
CA TYR A 19 -9.69 4.99 -14.71
C TYR A 19 -9.39 4.70 -16.18
N ASN A 20 -10.34 4.07 -16.86
CA ASN A 20 -10.24 3.79 -18.28
C ASN A 20 -10.75 5.02 -19.06
N PHE A 21 -9.86 5.71 -19.76
CA PHE A 21 -10.23 6.84 -20.61
C PHE A 21 -10.81 6.34 -21.94
N ASN A 22 -10.10 5.42 -22.61
CA ASN A 22 -10.49 4.78 -23.87
C ASN A 22 -10.00 3.31 -23.88
N ASP A 23 -10.40 2.52 -24.87
CA ASP A 23 -9.91 1.14 -25.06
C ASP A 23 -8.37 1.03 -25.20
N ASP A 24 -7.72 2.14 -25.55
CA ASP A 24 -6.28 2.26 -25.76
C ASP A 24 -5.55 2.95 -24.61
N LEU A 25 -6.26 3.67 -23.72
CA LEU A 25 -5.66 4.53 -22.71
C LEU A 25 -6.33 4.31 -21.34
N SER A 26 -5.58 3.74 -20.40
CA SER A 26 -6.01 3.53 -19.03
C SER A 26 -5.05 4.19 -18.06
N PHE A 27 -5.57 4.86 -17.03
CA PHE A 27 -4.80 5.40 -15.92
C PHE A 27 -5.01 4.54 -14.69
N TYR A 28 -3.99 4.44 -13.85
CA TYR A 28 -4.09 3.81 -12.56
C TYR A 28 -3.35 4.63 -11.51
N ALA A 29 -3.97 4.73 -10.34
CA ALA A 29 -3.41 5.31 -9.15
C ALA A 29 -3.55 4.28 -8.03
N GLU A 30 -2.45 3.88 -7.41
CA GLU A 30 -2.45 2.92 -6.32
C GLU A 30 -1.69 3.49 -5.14
N ILE A 31 -2.30 3.46 -3.98
CA ILE A 31 -1.72 3.95 -2.74
C ILE A 31 -1.68 2.79 -1.77
N LYS A 32 -0.48 2.39 -1.37
CA LYS A 32 -0.23 1.36 -0.37
C LYS A 32 0.17 1.99 0.95
N ASN A 33 -0.19 1.34 2.05
CA ASN A 33 0.19 1.74 3.41
C ASN A 33 -0.39 3.11 3.82
N LEU A 34 -1.67 3.35 3.51
CA LEU A 34 -2.38 4.62 3.78
C LEU A 34 -2.47 4.96 5.28
N ILE A 35 -2.45 3.95 6.15
CA ILE A 35 -2.62 4.10 7.61
C ILE A 35 -1.29 4.47 8.32
N HIS A 36 -0.19 4.67 7.59
CA HIS A 36 1.12 5.01 8.18
C HIS A 36 1.50 4.05 9.33
N ASN A 37 1.13 2.78 9.20
CA ASN A 37 1.29 1.84 10.29
C ASN A 37 2.73 1.34 10.23
N LYS A 38 3.63 2.01 10.97
CA LYS A 38 5.03 1.60 11.11
C LYS A 38 5.10 0.25 11.81
N TYR A 39 4.86 -0.83 11.08
CA TYR A 39 5.12 -2.18 11.57
C TYR A 39 6.57 -2.55 11.37
N GLN A 40 7.22 -2.77 12.50
CA GLN A 40 8.45 -3.52 12.59
C GLN A 40 8.07 -5.00 12.54
N MET A 41 8.01 -5.56 11.33
CA MET A 41 7.75 -7.00 11.16
C MET A 41 8.94 -7.85 11.62
N TYR A 42 10.15 -7.26 11.68
CA TYR A 42 11.37 -7.86 12.24
C TYR A 42 12.36 -6.79 12.74
N TYR A 43 13.15 -7.11 13.76
CA TYR A 43 14.21 -6.25 14.32
C TYR A 43 15.31 -6.05 13.26
N GLY A 44 15.33 -4.89 12.58
CA GLY A 44 16.42 -4.49 11.66
C GLY A 44 16.05 -4.22 10.20
N TYR A 45 14.81 -4.49 9.76
CA TYR A 45 14.37 -4.17 8.40
C TYR A 45 13.18 -3.20 8.45
N PRO A 46 13.37 -1.89 8.18
CA PRO A 46 12.26 -0.97 8.10
C PRO A 46 11.37 -1.37 6.92
N SER A 47 10.11 -1.69 7.20
CA SER A 47 9.11 -1.88 6.15
C SER A 47 8.95 -0.55 5.41
N TYR A 48 8.91 -0.62 4.08
CA TYR A 48 8.69 0.55 3.23
C TYR A 48 7.38 1.22 3.66
N GLY A 49 7.46 2.51 3.99
CA GLY A 49 6.35 3.29 4.55
C GLY A 49 5.24 3.56 3.53
N PHE A 50 4.76 4.81 3.50
CA PHE A 50 3.77 5.24 2.52
C PHE A 50 4.33 5.12 1.10
N GLN A 51 3.63 4.39 0.23
CA GLN A 51 3.99 4.26 -1.18
C GLN A 51 2.79 4.64 -2.03
N ALA A 52 2.99 5.56 -2.96
CA ALA A 52 2.01 5.92 -3.96
C ALA A 52 2.59 5.66 -5.35
N PHE A 53 1.81 4.94 -6.15
CA PHE A 53 2.07 4.63 -7.54
C PHE A 53 1.04 5.36 -8.38
N LEU A 54 1.50 6.03 -9.43
CA LEU A 54 0.66 6.65 -10.44
C LEU A 54 1.23 6.23 -11.79
N GLY A 55 0.39 5.75 -12.68
CA GLY A 55 0.82 5.39 -14.02
C GLY A 55 -0.32 5.43 -15.02
N PHE A 56 0.07 5.33 -16.28
CA PHE A 56 -0.84 5.16 -17.39
C PHE A 56 -0.38 3.96 -18.23
N LYS A 57 -1.34 3.34 -18.90
CA LYS A 57 -1.18 2.22 -19.78
C LYS A 57 -1.69 2.67 -21.14
N TYR A 58 -0.85 2.52 -22.15
CA TYR A 58 -1.23 2.73 -23.53
C TYR A 58 -1.16 1.40 -24.25
N ARG A 59 -2.24 1.02 -24.92
CA ARG A 59 -2.35 -0.18 -25.74
C ARG A 59 -2.51 0.28 -27.20
N PHE A 60 -1.70 -0.27 -28.10
CA PHE A 60 -1.74 -0.03 -29.54
C PHE A 60 -2.14 -1.34 -30.26
#